data_AF-A0A519E0U7-F1
#
_entry.id   AF-A0A519E0U7-F1
#
_cell.length_a   1.000
_cell.length_b   1.000
_cell.length_c   1.000
_cell.angle_alpha   90.00
_cell.angle_beta   90.00
_cell.angle_gamma   90.00
#
_symmetry.space_group_name_H-M   'P 1'
#
loop_
_entity.id
_entity.type
_entity.pdbx_description
1 polymer ?
#
loop_
_entity_poly.entity_id
_entity_poly.type
_entity_poly.pdbx_seq_one_letter_code
_entity_poly.pdbx_strand_id
1 'polypeptide(L)'
;MPVTIKVNGTVNSLVHKFSNGISVATIPDVCKTPSPGGPVPIPYPNIAQSVTLSDGTTTVKGDKTMAAIKGSKFAMSNGDNPGTLGGVKSSTFMKEATWILYSFDTKMNKKNAARFMDKMFHNHENAANLAGVIQSVVAAHNLDDEEVKLANEICEEVCKAAEKSDKGEKLAEGKHHQDEIANRFSHGPPRYEAKDTYKNLLTEATWGMADNVADALIPCLSKSRLLGGLAGVKAPSSQRGAINTLRKNQVPGWRPDFTLLKDKTKGMTEDNVKRFFEVKIDDKPTKNQIQAKDRLKQRGESGKLVELDRESCGC
;
A
#
# COMPACT_ATOMS: atom_id res chain seq x y z
N MET A 1 9.18 6.03 -10.80
CA MET A 1 9.92 4.75 -10.87
C MET A 1 9.54 3.94 -9.64
N PRO A 2 9.48 2.60 -9.69
CA PRO A 2 9.12 1.83 -8.49
C PRO A 2 10.14 2.08 -7.38
N VAL A 3 9.66 2.06 -6.14
CA VAL A 3 10.46 2.17 -4.91
C VAL A 3 10.53 0.78 -4.29
N THR A 4 11.62 0.06 -4.51
CA THR A 4 11.71 -1.38 -4.16
C THR A 4 12.70 -1.68 -3.03
N ILE A 5 13.54 -0.71 -2.67
CA ILE A 5 14.66 -0.94 -1.76
C ILE A 5 14.32 -0.48 -0.35
N LYS A 6 14.47 -1.41 0.60
CA LYS A 6 14.20 -1.21 2.02
C LYS A 6 15.45 -0.84 2.79
N VAL A 7 15.31 0.11 3.71
CA VAL A 7 16.40 0.64 4.54
C VAL A 7 15.95 0.73 5.99
N ASN A 8 16.22 -0.34 6.73
CA ASN A 8 15.86 -0.52 8.15
C ASN A 8 14.35 -0.62 8.44
N GLY A 9 14.00 -1.34 9.51
CA GLY A 9 12.61 -1.41 9.97
C GLY A 9 11.71 -2.18 9.01
N THR A 10 10.44 -1.79 8.89
CA THR A 10 9.44 -2.42 7.98
C THR A 10 9.02 -1.50 6.83
N VAL A 11 8.85 -0.20 7.10
CA VAL A 11 8.26 0.77 6.17
C VAL A 11 9.25 1.70 5.47
N ASN A 12 10.49 1.78 5.96
CA ASN A 12 11.44 2.78 5.47
C ASN A 12 11.99 2.38 4.09
N SER A 13 11.49 3.03 3.05
CA SER A 13 12.07 2.94 1.71
C SER A 13 13.28 3.83 1.52
N LEU A 14 14.19 3.40 0.65
CA LEU A 14 15.32 4.19 0.19
C LEU A 14 14.83 5.37 -0.64
N VAL A 15 15.27 6.59 -0.31
CA VAL A 15 15.05 7.74 -1.20
C VAL A 15 16.08 7.68 -2.34
N HIS A 16 15.62 7.80 -3.58
CA HIS A 16 16.47 7.87 -4.75
C HIS A 16 15.90 8.88 -5.75
N LYS A 17 16.69 9.27 -6.76
CA LYS A 17 16.37 10.42 -7.64
C LYS A 17 14.99 10.35 -8.30
N PHE A 18 14.47 9.15 -8.58
CA PHE A 18 13.17 8.97 -9.22
C PHE A 18 12.16 8.24 -8.35
N SER A 19 12.33 8.28 -7.02
CA SER A 19 11.42 7.70 -6.03
C SER A 19 10.14 8.51 -5.84
N ASN A 20 10.00 9.64 -6.52
CA ASN A 20 8.90 10.60 -6.38
C ASN A 20 8.74 11.13 -4.95
N GLY A 21 9.82 11.12 -4.15
CA GLY A 21 9.82 11.71 -2.82
C GLY A 21 9.61 13.22 -2.86
N ILE A 22 8.70 13.69 -2.00
CA ILE A 22 8.32 15.09 -1.82
C ILE A 22 8.60 15.45 -0.35
N SER A 23 9.33 16.53 -0.15
CA SER A 23 9.53 17.13 1.16
C SER A 23 8.79 18.46 1.19
N VAL A 24 7.94 18.67 2.20
CA VAL A 24 7.19 19.91 2.40
C VAL A 24 7.58 20.47 3.76
N ALA A 25 7.99 21.74 3.80
CA ALA A 25 8.35 22.40 5.04
C ALA A 25 7.14 22.50 5.98
N THR A 26 7.29 21.97 7.19
CA THR A 26 6.30 22.06 8.26
C THR A 26 6.56 23.26 9.16
N ILE A 27 7.82 23.71 9.23
CA ILE A 27 8.20 25.00 9.78
C ILE A 27 8.29 25.97 8.58
N PRO A 28 7.46 27.02 8.54
CA PRO A 28 7.32 27.86 7.36
C PRO A 28 8.61 28.60 6.99
N ASP A 29 8.76 28.87 5.71
CA ASP A 29 9.88 29.63 5.14
C ASP A 29 9.62 31.12 5.28
N VAL A 30 10.12 31.73 6.37
CA VAL A 30 9.93 33.16 6.62
C VAL A 30 10.91 33.95 5.77
N CYS A 31 10.41 34.61 4.73
CA CYS A 31 11.21 35.39 3.79
C CYS A 31 10.94 36.89 3.92
N LYS A 32 11.93 37.68 3.53
CA LYS A 32 11.85 39.13 3.40
C LYS A 32 11.11 39.47 2.12
N THR A 33 9.87 39.93 2.25
CA THR A 33 9.02 40.28 1.11
C THR A 33 9.03 41.78 0.88
N PRO A 34 9.34 42.25 -0.34
CA PRO A 34 9.27 43.68 -0.65
C PRO A 34 7.88 44.27 -0.38
N SER A 35 7.85 45.43 0.27
CA SER A 35 6.65 46.23 0.47
C SER A 35 6.99 47.73 0.34
N PRO A 36 6.00 48.61 0.14
CA PRO A 36 6.24 50.06 0.09
C PRO A 36 6.93 50.63 1.34
N GLY A 37 6.76 49.99 2.51
CA GLY A 37 7.39 50.40 3.77
C GLY A 37 8.73 49.74 4.07
N GLY A 38 9.29 48.97 3.12
CA GLY A 38 10.49 48.15 3.32
C GLY A 38 10.19 46.64 3.43
N PRO A 39 11.22 45.79 3.56
CA PRO A 39 11.03 44.34 3.59
C PRO A 39 10.27 43.87 4.83
N VAL A 40 9.20 43.11 4.63
CA VAL A 40 8.38 42.52 5.71
C VAL A 40 8.62 41.01 5.77
N PRO A 41 8.90 40.43 6.96
CA PRO A 41 8.96 38.98 7.14
C PRO A 41 7.58 38.33 6.92
N ILE A 42 7.46 37.44 5.93
CA ILE A 42 6.22 36.72 5.63
C ILE A 42 6.50 35.21 5.55
N PRO A 43 5.71 34.35 6.20
CA PRO A 43 5.84 32.89 6.08
C PRO A 43 5.31 32.39 4.72
N TYR A 44 6.11 31.57 4.05
CA TYR A 44 5.74 30.90 2.79
C TYR A 44 5.80 29.37 2.91
N PRO A 45 5.03 28.65 2.07
CA PRO A 45 5.26 27.23 1.86
C PRO A 45 6.60 27.00 1.17
N ASN A 46 7.24 25.86 1.42
CA ASN A 46 8.46 25.49 0.73
C ASN A 46 8.48 23.97 0.48
N ILE A 47 8.70 23.58 -0.78
CA ILE A 47 8.58 22.21 -1.27
C ILE A 47 9.84 21.85 -2.05
N ALA A 48 10.41 20.69 -1.78
CA ALA A 48 11.56 20.14 -2.49
C ALA A 48 11.27 18.71 -2.95
N GLN A 49 11.84 18.31 -4.09
CA GLN A 49 11.54 17.02 -4.73
C GLN A 49 12.79 16.21 -5.04
N SER A 50 12.68 14.90 -4.84
CA SER A 50 13.74 13.90 -5.11
C SER A 50 14.25 13.88 -6.55
N VAL A 51 13.46 14.33 -7.53
CA VAL A 51 13.90 14.47 -8.94
C VAL A 51 15.11 15.38 -9.10
N THR A 52 15.28 16.34 -8.18
CA THR A 52 16.41 17.26 -8.13
C THR A 52 17.57 16.75 -7.26
N LEU A 53 17.54 15.48 -6.83
CA LEU A 53 18.58 14.89 -6.01
C LEU A 53 19.95 15.02 -6.70
N SER A 54 20.90 15.55 -5.94
CA SER A 54 22.30 15.75 -6.29
C SER A 54 23.21 15.34 -5.13
N ASP A 55 24.49 15.16 -5.42
CA ASP A 55 25.51 14.76 -4.43
C ASP A 55 25.18 13.44 -3.70
N GLY A 56 24.39 12.58 -4.34
CA GLY A 56 24.04 11.24 -3.88
C GLY A 56 25.15 10.21 -4.16
N THR A 57 24.76 8.94 -4.21
CA THR A 57 25.69 7.85 -4.51
C THR A 57 26.23 7.92 -5.94
N THR A 58 27.48 7.51 -6.12
CA THR A 58 28.14 7.43 -7.43
C THR A 58 28.35 6.00 -7.91
N THR A 59 28.47 5.05 -6.98
CA THR A 59 28.79 3.64 -7.28
C THR A 59 27.62 2.71 -6.98
N VAL A 60 26.89 2.95 -5.88
CA VAL A 60 25.66 2.21 -5.55
C VAL A 60 24.46 2.90 -6.21
N LYS A 61 23.50 2.14 -6.73
CA LYS A 61 22.27 2.66 -7.32
C LYS A 61 21.05 2.19 -6.53
N GLY A 62 20.13 3.10 -6.25
CA GLY A 62 18.78 2.81 -5.75
C GLY A 62 17.82 2.76 -6.93
N ASP A 63 17.21 1.60 -7.18
CA ASP A 63 16.30 1.39 -8.31
C ASP A 63 16.91 1.86 -9.64
N LYS A 64 18.15 1.44 -9.92
CA LYS A 64 18.94 1.82 -11.11
C LYS A 64 19.34 3.29 -11.19
N THR A 65 19.12 4.07 -10.13
CA THR A 65 19.32 5.53 -10.11
C THR A 65 20.14 5.99 -8.91
N MET A 66 20.50 7.27 -8.86
CA MET A 66 21.26 7.84 -7.74
C MET A 66 20.46 7.73 -6.44
N ALA A 67 21.04 7.12 -5.41
CA ALA A 67 20.44 6.99 -4.09
C ALA A 67 20.83 8.17 -3.20
N ALA A 68 19.93 8.56 -2.31
CA ALA A 68 20.16 9.61 -1.34
C ALA A 68 20.93 9.07 -0.13
N ILE A 69 21.94 9.84 0.27
CA ILE A 69 22.82 9.55 1.40
C ILE A 69 23.08 10.82 2.20
N LYS A 70 23.62 10.69 3.42
CA LYS A 70 24.09 11.83 4.22
C LYS A 70 25.00 12.73 3.39
N GLY A 71 24.67 14.02 3.34
CA GLY A 71 25.39 15.02 2.54
C GLY A 71 24.92 15.16 1.08
N SER A 72 23.97 14.32 0.63
CA SER A 72 23.21 14.60 -0.60
C SER A 72 22.12 15.65 -0.33
N LYS A 73 21.51 16.17 -1.39
CA LYS A 73 20.49 17.23 -1.28
C LYS A 73 19.49 17.18 -2.43
N PHE A 74 18.27 17.65 -2.18
CA PHE A 74 17.39 18.07 -3.26
C PHE A 74 17.85 19.47 -3.66
N ALA A 75 18.35 19.61 -4.89
CA ALA A 75 19.14 20.77 -5.31
C ALA A 75 18.38 22.09 -5.27
N MET A 76 17.04 22.05 -5.26
CA MET A 76 16.20 23.23 -5.30
C MET A 76 14.90 22.99 -4.53
N SER A 77 14.43 24.03 -3.86
CA SER A 77 13.11 24.11 -3.27
C SER A 77 12.29 25.27 -3.86
N ASN A 78 10.96 25.21 -3.80
CA ASN A 78 10.06 26.23 -4.36
C ASN A 78 8.87 26.51 -3.43
N GLY A 79 8.18 27.64 -3.64
CA GLY A 79 6.96 28.02 -2.90
C GLY A 79 7.08 29.36 -2.16
N ASP A 80 8.31 29.83 -2.01
CA ASP A 80 8.72 31.09 -1.38
C ASP A 80 8.89 32.25 -2.38
N ASN A 81 8.41 32.06 -3.62
CA ASN A 81 8.65 32.95 -4.77
C ASN A 81 8.34 34.44 -4.56
N PRO A 82 7.35 34.84 -3.74
CA PRO A 82 7.11 36.25 -3.46
C PRO A 82 8.15 36.89 -2.52
N GLY A 83 8.89 36.09 -1.73
CA GLY A 83 9.93 36.54 -0.80
C GLY A 83 11.27 36.81 -1.48
N THR A 84 11.30 37.71 -2.48
CA THR A 84 12.44 37.88 -3.40
C THR A 84 13.74 38.37 -2.76
N LEU A 85 13.70 38.88 -1.53
CA LEU A 85 14.89 39.28 -0.77
C LEU A 85 15.45 38.14 0.11
N GLY A 86 14.88 36.94 -0.03
CA GLY A 86 15.32 35.70 0.58
C GLY A 86 14.89 35.52 2.03
N GLY A 87 15.24 34.35 2.58
CA GLY A 87 14.95 33.95 3.95
C GLY A 87 15.47 34.93 5.00
N VAL A 88 14.73 35.10 6.09
CA VAL A 88 15.17 35.94 7.22
C VAL A 88 16.46 35.42 7.83
N LYS A 89 16.58 34.09 7.98
CA LYS A 89 17.77 33.43 8.52
C LYS A 89 18.82 33.17 7.44
N SER A 90 18.42 32.63 6.29
CA SER A 90 19.38 32.21 5.26
C SER A 90 19.83 33.33 4.32
N SER A 91 19.02 34.39 4.15
CA SER A 91 19.17 35.36 3.06
C SER A 91 19.23 34.74 1.66
N THR A 92 18.68 33.55 1.49
CA THR A 92 18.63 32.84 0.21
C THR A 92 17.21 32.62 -0.28
N PHE A 93 17.09 32.28 -1.56
CA PHE A 93 15.83 31.99 -2.23
C PHE A 93 16.00 30.77 -3.14
N MET A 94 15.01 29.87 -3.16
CA MET A 94 15.00 28.63 -3.96
C MET A 94 16.24 27.73 -3.79
N LYS A 95 16.83 27.70 -2.58
CA LYS A 95 18.02 26.88 -2.32
C LYS A 95 17.69 25.43 -1.98
N GLU A 96 18.74 24.65 -1.79
CA GLU A 96 18.64 23.22 -1.56
C GLU A 96 17.88 22.85 -0.28
N ALA A 97 17.34 21.64 -0.27
CA ALA A 97 16.90 20.95 0.93
C ALA A 97 17.91 19.85 1.30
N THR A 98 18.36 19.85 2.56
CA THR A 98 19.42 18.96 3.08
C THR A 98 18.91 18.08 4.23
N TRP A 99 19.51 16.92 4.42
CA TRP A 99 19.04 15.92 5.40
C TRP A 99 19.36 16.30 6.85
N ILE A 100 18.36 16.20 7.73
CA ILE A 100 18.51 16.26 9.19
C ILE A 100 18.73 14.85 9.73
N LEU A 101 17.88 13.91 9.33
CA LEU A 101 17.94 12.50 9.74
C LEU A 101 18.34 11.62 8.56
N TYR A 102 18.85 10.44 8.90
CA TYR A 102 19.27 9.38 7.98
C TYR A 102 19.38 8.07 8.79
N SER A 103 19.50 6.95 8.10
CA SER A 103 19.74 5.62 8.69
C SER A 103 20.94 5.63 9.63
N PHE A 104 20.90 4.94 10.78
CA PHE A 104 22.05 4.88 11.70
C PHE A 104 23.08 3.79 11.34
N ASP A 105 22.62 2.72 10.69
CA ASP A 105 23.33 1.46 10.44
C ASP A 105 23.57 1.23 8.95
N THR A 106 22.59 1.50 8.09
CA THR A 106 22.69 1.26 6.65
C THR A 106 23.41 2.41 5.97
N LYS A 107 24.53 2.07 5.32
CA LYS A 107 25.39 3.02 4.60
C LYS A 107 25.58 2.60 3.16
N MET A 108 25.58 3.58 2.26
CA MET A 108 25.99 3.45 0.86
C MET A 108 27.08 4.48 0.61
N ASN A 109 28.12 4.08 -0.13
CA ASN A 109 29.30 4.93 -0.34
C ASN A 109 29.91 5.44 0.99
N LYS A 110 29.92 4.58 2.02
CA LYS A 110 30.38 4.89 3.39
C LYS A 110 29.59 6.02 4.10
N LYS A 111 28.47 6.48 3.53
CA LYS A 111 27.58 7.48 4.11
C LYS A 111 26.21 6.87 4.40
N ASN A 112 25.55 7.35 5.43
CA ASN A 112 24.25 6.85 5.88
C ASN A 112 23.17 7.03 4.80
N ALA A 113 22.32 6.04 4.58
CA ALA A 113 21.21 6.10 3.63
C ALA A 113 20.11 7.05 4.10
N ALA A 114 19.54 7.85 3.19
CA ALA A 114 18.35 8.65 3.47
C ALA A 114 17.08 7.90 3.05
N ARG A 115 16.03 8.03 3.86
CA ARG A 115 14.86 7.14 3.84
C ARG A 115 13.55 7.92 3.86
N PHE A 116 12.47 7.20 3.56
CA PHE A 116 11.12 7.63 3.90
C PHE A 116 11.04 8.16 5.33
N MET A 117 10.34 9.29 5.52
CA MET A 117 10.18 10.00 6.79
C MET A 117 11.45 10.59 7.41
N ASP A 118 12.61 10.51 6.75
CA ASP A 118 13.77 11.27 7.20
C ASP A 118 13.54 12.77 6.97
N LYS A 119 13.88 13.58 8.00
CA LYS A 119 13.62 15.02 8.08
C LYS A 119 14.62 15.81 7.25
N MET A 120 14.22 17.00 6.78
CA MET A 120 15.05 17.85 5.94
C MET A 120 14.98 19.32 6.34
N PHE A 121 16.09 20.04 6.22
CA PHE A 121 16.09 21.50 6.12
C PHE A 121 15.73 21.93 4.70
N HIS A 122 15.23 23.15 4.57
CA HIS A 122 14.77 23.74 3.32
C HIS A 122 15.33 25.16 3.16
N ASN A 123 15.54 25.58 1.90
CA ASN A 123 16.06 26.89 1.51
C ASN A 123 17.28 27.32 2.34
N HIS A 124 18.33 26.49 2.31
CA HIS A 124 19.56 26.74 3.06
C HIS A 124 19.30 26.95 4.57
N GLU A 125 18.51 26.05 5.15
CA GLU A 125 18.13 26.02 6.57
C GLU A 125 17.30 27.22 7.07
N ASN A 126 16.59 27.92 6.18
CA ASN A 126 15.58 28.90 6.58
C ASN A 126 14.29 28.24 7.06
N ALA A 127 13.96 27.09 6.48
CA ALA A 127 12.78 26.30 6.79
C ALA A 127 13.16 24.84 7.12
N ALA A 128 12.20 24.08 7.65
CA ALA A 128 12.41 22.67 7.97
C ALA A 128 11.15 21.84 7.75
N ASN A 129 11.34 20.63 7.22
CA ASN A 129 10.36 19.56 7.22
C ASN A 129 10.67 18.61 8.39
N LEU A 130 9.84 18.70 9.43
CA LEU A 130 9.92 17.83 10.61
C LEU A 130 9.01 16.61 10.52
N ALA A 131 8.05 16.59 9.59
CA ALA A 131 7.26 15.40 9.29
C ALA A 131 8.10 14.35 8.55
N GLY A 132 9.04 14.80 7.71
CA GLY A 132 9.91 13.93 6.91
C GLY A 132 9.50 13.86 5.45
N VAL A 133 10.41 13.39 4.61
CA VAL A 133 10.13 13.20 3.17
C VAL A 133 9.10 12.09 2.98
N ILE A 134 8.05 12.39 2.22
CA ILE A 134 7.01 11.43 1.87
C ILE A 134 7.34 10.85 0.51
N GLN A 135 7.34 9.53 0.41
CA GLN A 135 7.44 8.75 -0.82
C GLN A 135 6.71 7.44 -0.59
N SER A 136 6.53 6.63 -1.64
CA SER A 136 6.01 5.28 -1.46
C SER A 136 6.88 4.49 -0.48
N VAL A 137 6.26 3.84 0.50
CA VAL A 137 6.92 2.81 1.30
C VAL A 137 7.38 1.68 0.37
N VAL A 138 8.37 0.89 0.80
CA VAL A 138 8.75 -0.29 0.01
C VAL A 138 7.52 -1.17 -0.07
N ALA A 139 7.06 -1.46 -1.28
CA ALA A 139 5.97 -2.40 -1.50
C ALA A 139 6.29 -3.67 -0.70
N ALA A 140 5.55 -3.89 0.39
CA ALA A 140 5.91 -4.83 1.43
C ALA A 140 5.84 -6.32 1.00
N HIS A 141 5.75 -6.62 -0.30
CA HIS A 141 5.27 -7.92 -0.76
C HIS A 141 6.00 -8.55 -1.97
N ASN A 142 7.17 -8.06 -2.39
CA ASN A 142 7.86 -8.57 -3.61
C ASN A 142 6.88 -8.61 -4.81
N LEU A 143 6.13 -7.52 -5.02
CA LEU A 143 5.07 -7.47 -6.01
C LEU A 143 5.65 -7.19 -7.41
N ASP A 144 5.13 -7.86 -8.42
CA ASP A 144 5.34 -7.51 -9.83
C ASP A 144 4.44 -6.33 -10.27
N ASP A 145 4.67 -5.82 -11.48
CA ASP A 145 4.01 -4.60 -11.97
C ASP A 145 2.46 -4.71 -11.99
N GLU A 146 1.91 -5.91 -12.25
CA GLU A 146 0.47 -6.16 -12.23
C GLU A 146 -0.06 -6.11 -10.79
N GLU A 147 0.67 -6.75 -9.87
CA GLU A 147 0.36 -6.76 -8.45
C GLU A 147 0.43 -5.37 -7.82
N VAL A 148 1.44 -4.57 -8.17
CA VAL A 148 1.58 -3.17 -7.73
C VAL A 148 0.44 -2.31 -8.27
N LYS A 149 0.10 -2.45 -9.55
CA LYS A 149 -0.99 -1.71 -10.17
C LYS A 149 -2.32 -2.02 -9.44
N LEU A 150 -2.62 -3.29 -9.22
CA LEU A 150 -3.82 -3.71 -8.51
C LEU A 150 -3.83 -3.18 -7.06
N ALA A 151 -2.71 -3.29 -6.35
CA ALA A 151 -2.60 -2.78 -4.97
C ALA A 151 -2.87 -1.27 -4.90
N ASN A 152 -2.31 -0.48 -5.82
CA ASN A 152 -2.56 0.96 -5.89
C ASN A 152 -4.03 1.28 -6.19
N GLU A 153 -4.65 0.57 -7.13
CA GLU A 153 -6.08 0.75 -7.42
C GLU A 153 -6.97 0.42 -6.21
N ILE A 154 -6.63 -0.62 -5.44
CA ILE A 154 -7.32 -0.93 -4.19
C ILE A 154 -7.08 0.18 -3.16
N CYS A 155 -5.84 0.66 -3.02
CA CYS A 155 -5.49 1.73 -2.09
C CYS A 155 -6.21 3.05 -2.38
N GLU A 156 -6.44 3.41 -3.65
CA GLU A 156 -7.25 4.59 -3.98
C GLU A 156 -8.68 4.48 -3.43
N GLU A 157 -9.29 3.29 -3.51
CA GLU A 157 -10.62 3.05 -2.97
C GLU A 157 -10.61 2.94 -1.44
N VAL A 158 -9.54 2.43 -0.83
CA VAL A 158 -9.31 2.46 0.62
C VAL A 158 -9.25 3.89 1.13
N CYS A 159 -8.48 4.79 0.50
CA CYS A 159 -8.40 6.18 0.92
C CYS A 159 -9.74 6.91 0.76
N LYS A 160 -10.49 6.66 -0.33
CA LYS A 160 -11.85 7.21 -0.48
C LYS A 160 -12.78 6.71 0.62
N ALA A 161 -12.74 5.43 0.95
CA ALA A 161 -13.56 4.87 2.02
C ALA A 161 -13.17 5.44 3.39
N ALA A 162 -11.88 5.59 3.66
CA ALA A 162 -11.34 6.21 4.86
C ALA A 162 -11.80 7.68 5.01
N GLU A 163 -11.74 8.48 3.93
CA GLU A 163 -12.24 9.86 3.94
C GLU A 163 -13.74 9.95 4.25
N LYS A 164 -14.55 9.03 3.72
CA LYS A 164 -15.99 8.96 4.04
C LYS A 164 -16.22 8.62 5.51
N SER A 165 -15.43 7.67 6.04
CA SER A 165 -15.44 7.30 7.46
C SER A 165 -15.13 8.52 8.35
N ASP A 166 -14.10 9.28 8.01
CA ASP A 166 -13.69 10.49 8.74
C ASP A 166 -14.76 11.61 8.69
N LYS A 167 -15.48 11.72 7.57
CA LYS A 167 -16.61 12.65 7.40
C LYS A 167 -17.88 12.18 8.11
N GLY A 168 -17.89 10.99 8.69
CA GLY A 168 -19.04 10.41 9.39
C GLY A 168 -20.19 10.02 8.45
N GLU A 169 -19.90 9.76 7.17
CA GLU A 169 -20.92 9.30 6.22
C GLU A 169 -21.41 7.91 6.62
N LYS A 170 -22.72 7.78 6.88
CA LYS A 170 -23.31 6.49 7.25
C LYS A 170 -23.45 5.60 6.03
N LEU A 171 -22.83 4.42 6.09
CA LEU A 171 -23.12 3.30 5.18
C LEU A 171 -24.57 2.82 5.38
N ALA A 172 -25.14 2.23 4.33
CA ALA A 172 -26.43 1.56 4.42
C ALA A 172 -26.37 0.41 5.46
N GLU A 173 -27.50 0.13 6.12
CA GLU A 173 -27.57 -0.88 7.18
C GLU A 173 -27.06 -2.24 6.69
N GLY A 174 -26.10 -2.82 7.42
CA GLY A 174 -25.46 -4.10 7.07
C GLY A 174 -24.41 -4.02 5.95
N LYS A 175 -23.98 -2.83 5.54
CA LYS A 175 -22.85 -2.63 4.61
C LYS A 175 -21.58 -2.22 5.34
N HIS A 176 -20.46 -2.79 4.90
CA HIS A 176 -19.11 -2.44 5.34
C HIS A 176 -18.37 -1.65 4.25
N HIS A 177 -17.36 -0.87 4.59
CA HIS A 177 -16.57 -0.14 3.59
C HIS A 177 -15.89 -1.08 2.57
N GLN A 178 -15.48 -2.28 3.02
CA GLN A 178 -14.96 -3.35 2.18
C GLN A 178 -15.96 -3.77 1.09
N ASP A 179 -17.27 -3.68 1.35
CA ASP A 179 -18.31 -3.96 0.36
C ASP A 179 -18.30 -2.99 -0.81
N GLU A 180 -18.06 -1.70 -0.54
CA GLU A 180 -18.00 -0.66 -1.57
C GLU A 180 -16.76 -0.87 -2.44
N ILE A 181 -15.62 -1.16 -1.80
CA ILE A 181 -14.37 -1.46 -2.49
C ILE A 181 -14.55 -2.72 -3.36
N ALA A 182 -15.08 -3.82 -2.83
CA ALA A 182 -15.32 -5.04 -3.60
C ALA A 182 -16.27 -4.82 -4.80
N ASN A 183 -17.28 -3.95 -4.67
CA ASN A 183 -18.18 -3.61 -5.77
C ASN A 183 -17.47 -2.81 -6.90
N ARG A 184 -16.39 -2.10 -6.59
CA ARG A 184 -15.59 -1.41 -7.62
C ARG A 184 -14.96 -2.41 -8.60
N PHE A 185 -14.48 -3.55 -8.07
CA PHE A 185 -13.75 -4.56 -8.83
C PHE A 185 -14.62 -5.70 -9.38
N SER A 186 -15.87 -5.83 -8.92
CA SER A 186 -16.82 -6.89 -9.33
C SER A 186 -18.06 -6.36 -10.06
N HIS A 187 -18.79 -7.25 -10.74
CA HIS A 187 -20.08 -6.91 -11.38
C HIS A 187 -21.26 -6.81 -10.39
N GLY A 188 -20.98 -6.70 -9.09
CA GLY A 188 -21.98 -6.82 -8.03
C GLY A 188 -22.18 -8.28 -7.61
N PRO A 189 -23.27 -8.59 -6.88
CA PRO A 189 -23.55 -9.95 -6.45
C PRO A 189 -23.89 -10.85 -7.66
N PRO A 190 -23.26 -12.03 -7.80
CA PRO A 190 -22.29 -12.62 -6.90
C PRO A 190 -20.88 -12.02 -7.04
N ARG A 191 -20.33 -11.58 -5.91
CA ARG A 191 -19.06 -10.82 -5.90
C ARG A 191 -17.85 -11.62 -6.31
N TYR A 192 -17.89 -12.93 -6.50
CA TYR A 192 -16.74 -13.70 -6.97
C TYR A 192 -16.39 -13.46 -8.45
N GLU A 193 -17.24 -12.75 -9.20
CA GLU A 193 -16.97 -12.38 -10.58
C GLU A 193 -16.41 -10.95 -10.67
N ALA A 194 -15.09 -10.86 -10.79
CA ALA A 194 -14.42 -9.60 -11.09
C ALA A 194 -14.77 -9.10 -12.51
N LYS A 195 -14.68 -7.77 -12.70
CA LYS A 195 -14.84 -7.12 -14.01
C LYS A 195 -13.82 -7.66 -15.02
N ASP A 196 -14.15 -7.60 -16.31
CA ASP A 196 -13.28 -8.11 -17.39
C ASP A 196 -11.89 -7.45 -17.43
N THR A 197 -11.76 -6.25 -16.88
CA THR A 197 -10.48 -5.56 -16.68
C THR A 197 -9.53 -6.35 -15.76
N TYR A 198 -10.08 -7.14 -14.83
CA TYR A 198 -9.35 -7.86 -13.78
C TYR A 198 -9.46 -9.38 -14.01
N LYS A 199 -8.93 -9.85 -15.15
CA LYS A 199 -9.15 -11.22 -15.65
C LYS A 199 -8.78 -12.33 -14.67
N ASN A 200 -7.82 -12.13 -13.77
CA ASN A 200 -7.35 -13.13 -12.81
C ASN A 200 -7.77 -12.86 -11.36
N LEU A 201 -8.60 -11.85 -11.13
CA LEU A 201 -9.03 -11.46 -9.80
C LEU A 201 -10.30 -12.22 -9.41
N LEU A 202 -10.31 -12.72 -8.18
CA LEU A 202 -11.49 -13.18 -7.48
C LEU A 202 -11.74 -12.24 -6.30
N THR A 203 -12.95 -11.73 -6.20
CA THR A 203 -13.38 -10.84 -5.13
C THR A 203 -14.22 -11.63 -4.13
N GLU A 204 -13.90 -11.55 -2.84
CA GLU A 204 -14.69 -12.16 -1.78
C GLU A 204 -14.92 -13.68 -1.99
N ALA A 205 -13.91 -14.40 -2.45
CA ALA A 205 -13.99 -15.83 -2.71
C ALA A 205 -13.51 -16.64 -1.49
N THR A 206 -14.31 -17.62 -1.04
CA THR A 206 -13.92 -18.49 0.07
C THR A 206 -12.83 -19.45 -0.37
N TRP A 207 -11.69 -19.40 0.30
CA TRP A 207 -10.58 -20.30 0.07
C TRP A 207 -10.55 -21.43 1.09
N GLY A 208 -10.63 -22.67 0.59
CA GLY A 208 -10.49 -23.88 1.37
C GLY A 208 -9.04 -24.36 1.35
N MET A 209 -8.31 -24.16 2.45
CA MET A 209 -6.97 -24.71 2.62
C MET A 209 -7.08 -26.17 3.09
N ALA A 210 -7.18 -27.13 2.17
CA ALA A 210 -7.13 -28.55 2.57
C ALA A 210 -5.81 -28.82 3.32
N ASP A 211 -5.89 -29.48 4.47
CA ASP A 211 -4.71 -29.82 5.28
C ASP A 211 -4.08 -31.15 4.86
N ASN A 212 -4.70 -31.95 3.96
CA ASN A 212 -4.13 -33.19 3.40
C ASN A 212 -4.64 -33.51 1.99
N VAL A 213 -3.75 -34.03 1.13
CA VAL A 213 -3.92 -34.34 -0.31
C VAL A 213 -4.94 -35.48 -0.58
N ALA A 214 -5.50 -36.13 0.45
CA ALA A 214 -6.38 -37.28 0.29
C ALA A 214 -7.90 -36.98 0.24
N ASP A 215 -8.35 -35.77 0.59
CA ASP A 215 -9.79 -35.43 0.57
C ASP A 215 -10.25 -34.77 -0.75
N ALA A 216 -9.74 -35.31 -1.85
CA ALA A 216 -9.93 -34.89 -3.24
C ALA A 216 -11.37 -35.09 -3.78
N LEU A 217 -12.36 -34.45 -3.15
CA LEU A 217 -13.75 -34.45 -3.63
C LEU A 217 -14.38 -33.05 -3.74
N ILE A 218 -13.58 -31.98 -3.66
CA ILE A 218 -14.07 -30.61 -3.87
C ILE A 218 -13.37 -29.90 -5.06
N PRO A 219 -13.39 -30.47 -6.28
CA PRO A 219 -13.52 -29.67 -7.51
C PRO A 219 -14.98 -29.22 -7.75
N CYS A 220 -15.94 -29.60 -6.90
CA CYS A 220 -17.36 -29.63 -7.24
C CYS A 220 -18.14 -28.31 -7.11
N LEU A 221 -17.48 -27.15 -7.21
CA LEU A 221 -18.20 -25.87 -7.30
C LEU A 221 -17.74 -24.93 -8.42
N SER A 222 -16.79 -25.35 -9.27
CA SER A 222 -16.36 -24.51 -10.39
C SER A 222 -17.02 -24.81 -11.73
N LYS A 223 -17.83 -25.86 -11.88
CA LYS A 223 -18.64 -26.16 -13.08
C LYS A 223 -19.53 -27.40 -12.87
N SER A 224 -20.74 -27.21 -12.35
CA SER A 224 -21.80 -28.19 -12.64
C SER A 224 -23.17 -27.52 -12.53
N ARG A 225 -23.84 -27.44 -13.67
CA ARG A 225 -25.29 -27.37 -13.80
C ARG A 225 -25.93 -28.36 -12.82
N LEU A 226 -26.43 -27.90 -11.69
CA LEU A 226 -27.22 -28.72 -10.77
C LEU A 226 -28.41 -27.95 -10.17
N LEU A 227 -28.78 -26.85 -10.82
CA LEU A 227 -30.07 -26.17 -10.64
C LEU A 227 -30.75 -25.93 -12.00
N GLY A 228 -30.58 -26.90 -12.91
CA GLY A 228 -31.36 -26.99 -14.13
C GLY A 228 -32.39 -28.09 -13.99
N GLY A 229 -33.57 -27.74 -13.46
CA GLY A 229 -34.75 -28.59 -13.48
C GLY A 229 -34.77 -29.72 -12.47
N LEU A 230 -35.75 -29.68 -11.57
CA LEU A 230 -36.71 -30.77 -11.31
C LEU A 230 -37.39 -30.53 -9.98
N ALA A 231 -38.71 -30.56 -10.05
CA ALA A 231 -39.63 -30.56 -8.94
C ALA A 231 -39.30 -31.66 -7.91
N GLY A 232 -39.49 -31.33 -6.64
CA GLY A 232 -39.83 -32.26 -5.56
C GLY A 232 -39.02 -33.54 -5.43
N VAL A 233 -37.92 -33.52 -4.67
CA VAL A 233 -37.46 -34.72 -3.93
C VAL A 233 -36.96 -34.30 -2.55
N LYS A 234 -37.59 -34.83 -1.49
CA LYS A 234 -37.09 -34.74 -0.12
C LYS A 234 -35.83 -35.62 -0.02
N ALA A 235 -34.69 -35.01 0.26
CA ALA A 235 -33.43 -35.71 0.51
C ALA A 235 -33.53 -36.67 1.71
N PRO A 236 -33.17 -37.97 1.59
CA PRO A 236 -33.24 -38.93 2.69
C PRO A 236 -32.18 -38.64 3.76
N SER A 237 -32.40 -39.16 4.96
CA SER A 237 -31.56 -39.05 6.17
C SER A 237 -30.06 -39.38 5.95
N SER A 238 -29.70 -40.16 4.93
CA SER A 238 -28.32 -40.43 4.53
C SER A 238 -27.58 -39.20 3.98
N GLN A 239 -28.29 -38.27 3.32
CA GLN A 239 -27.72 -37.00 2.89
C GLN A 239 -27.52 -36.03 4.06
N ARG A 240 -28.39 -36.06 5.07
CA ARG A 240 -28.16 -35.31 6.33
C ARG A 240 -26.95 -35.82 7.09
N GLY A 241 -26.70 -37.14 7.07
CA GLY A 241 -25.49 -37.75 7.60
C GLY A 241 -24.23 -37.24 6.90
N ALA A 242 -24.22 -37.28 5.56
CA ALA A 242 -23.12 -36.76 4.75
C ALA A 242 -22.89 -35.25 4.95
N ILE A 243 -23.96 -34.45 5.00
CA ILE A 243 -23.89 -33.00 5.28
C ILE A 243 -23.39 -32.71 6.70
N ASN A 244 -23.75 -33.54 7.68
CA ASN A 244 -23.25 -33.40 9.06
C ASN A 244 -21.79 -33.84 9.22
N THR A 245 -21.33 -34.83 8.46
CA THR A 245 -19.91 -35.22 8.41
C THR A 245 -19.07 -34.15 7.69
N LEU A 246 -19.61 -33.56 6.60
CA LEU A 246 -19.04 -32.38 5.93
C LEU A 246 -19.02 -31.13 6.81
N ARG A 247 -19.99 -30.97 7.73
CA ARG A 247 -20.00 -29.91 8.75
C ARG A 247 -19.01 -30.16 9.90
N LYS A 248 -18.79 -31.42 10.29
CA LYS A 248 -17.86 -31.79 11.38
C LYS A 248 -16.39 -31.68 10.98
N ASN A 249 -16.09 -31.85 9.69
CA ASN A 249 -14.76 -31.66 9.11
C ASN A 249 -14.65 -30.35 8.31
N GLN A 250 -15.33 -29.27 8.75
CA GLN A 250 -15.12 -27.96 8.15
C GLN A 250 -13.66 -27.54 8.36
N VAL A 251 -12.85 -27.73 7.32
CA VAL A 251 -11.65 -26.95 7.07
C VAL A 251 -12.06 -25.48 7.28
N PRO A 252 -11.45 -24.73 8.21
CA PRO A 252 -11.81 -23.33 8.42
C PRO A 252 -11.51 -22.55 7.15
N GLY A 253 -12.55 -22.32 6.33
CA GLY A 253 -12.42 -21.52 5.13
C GLY A 253 -12.07 -20.09 5.51
N TRP A 254 -11.01 -19.56 4.91
CA TRP A 254 -10.69 -18.14 4.99
C TRP A 254 -11.22 -17.48 3.72
N ARG A 255 -11.80 -16.29 3.87
CA ARG A 255 -12.33 -15.49 2.77
C ARG A 255 -11.54 -14.20 2.70
N PRO A 256 -10.48 -14.14 1.87
CA PRO A 256 -9.78 -12.89 1.58
C PRO A 256 -10.71 -11.94 0.80
N ASP A 257 -10.49 -10.63 0.98
CA ASP A 257 -11.24 -9.60 0.23
C ASP A 257 -10.95 -9.72 -1.28
N PHE A 258 -9.68 -9.95 -1.64
CA PHE A 258 -9.27 -10.20 -3.02
C PHE A 258 -8.26 -11.35 -3.11
N THR A 259 -8.42 -12.20 -4.11
CA THR A 259 -7.46 -13.26 -4.46
C THR A 259 -7.06 -13.11 -5.92
N LEU A 260 -5.76 -12.89 -6.15
CA LEU A 260 -5.18 -12.84 -7.48
C LEU A 260 -4.64 -14.23 -7.85
N LEU A 261 -5.14 -14.79 -8.94
CA LEU A 261 -4.69 -16.07 -9.49
C LEU A 261 -3.59 -15.88 -10.52
N LYS A 262 -2.77 -16.91 -10.73
CA LYS A 262 -1.84 -16.98 -11.87
C LYS A 262 -2.61 -17.28 -13.16
N ASP A 263 -3.67 -18.09 -13.07
CA ASP A 263 -4.51 -18.50 -14.19
C ASP A 263 -5.97 -18.68 -13.72
N LYS A 264 -6.89 -17.85 -14.23
CA LYS A 264 -8.33 -17.91 -13.89
C LYS A 264 -9.01 -19.20 -14.35
N THR A 265 -8.44 -19.93 -15.31
CA THR A 265 -9.03 -21.17 -15.83
C THR A 265 -8.85 -22.34 -14.87
N LYS A 266 -7.93 -22.22 -13.91
CA LYS A 266 -7.63 -23.21 -12.88
C LYS A 266 -8.32 -22.86 -11.56
N GLY A 267 -8.57 -23.88 -10.74
CA GLY A 267 -9.14 -23.70 -9.41
C GLY A 267 -8.23 -22.86 -8.49
N MET A 268 -8.81 -22.35 -7.41
CA MET A 268 -8.09 -21.58 -6.38
C MET A 268 -7.30 -22.53 -5.46
N THR A 269 -6.22 -23.11 -5.99
CA THR A 269 -5.27 -23.98 -5.27
C THR A 269 -4.05 -23.19 -4.80
N GLU A 270 -3.30 -23.73 -3.84
CA GLU A 270 -2.09 -23.10 -3.29
C GLU A 270 -1.07 -22.72 -4.38
N ASP A 271 -0.89 -23.57 -5.39
CA ASP A 271 0.01 -23.31 -6.52
C ASP A 271 -0.50 -22.25 -7.49
N ASN A 272 -1.82 -22.12 -7.64
CA ASN A 272 -2.45 -21.19 -8.57
C ASN A 272 -2.72 -19.82 -7.94
N VAL A 273 -2.76 -19.72 -6.61
CA VAL A 273 -2.85 -18.44 -5.93
C VAL A 273 -1.52 -17.70 -6.05
N LYS A 274 -1.59 -16.50 -6.63
CA LYS A 274 -0.47 -15.58 -6.75
C LYS A 274 -0.38 -14.72 -5.49
N ARG A 275 -1.47 -14.01 -5.14
CA ARG A 275 -1.58 -13.18 -3.93
C ARG A 275 -2.97 -13.22 -3.33
N PHE A 276 -2.99 -12.96 -2.03
CA PHE A 276 -4.17 -12.55 -1.30
C PHE A 276 -4.01 -11.08 -0.91
N PHE A 277 -5.01 -10.25 -1.18
CA PHE A 277 -5.09 -8.90 -0.63
C PHE A 277 -6.19 -8.86 0.41
N GLU A 278 -5.84 -8.39 1.59
CA GLU A 278 -6.73 -8.23 2.73
C GLU A 278 -6.78 -6.75 3.10
N VAL A 279 -7.99 -6.18 3.10
CA VAL A 279 -8.24 -4.77 3.37
C VAL A 279 -8.69 -4.58 4.83
N LYS A 280 -8.09 -3.59 5.51
CA LYS A 280 -8.41 -3.20 6.89
C LYS A 280 -8.46 -1.68 7.00
N ILE A 281 -9.65 -1.12 7.20
CA ILE A 281 -9.81 0.34 7.35
C ILE A 281 -9.85 0.68 8.84
N ASP A 282 -10.92 0.32 9.55
CA ASP A 282 -11.09 0.61 10.98
C ASP A 282 -11.39 -0.66 11.82
N ASP A 283 -11.36 -1.84 11.18
CA ASP A 283 -11.75 -3.12 11.78
C ASP A 283 -10.55 -3.99 12.18
N LYS A 284 -10.68 -4.65 13.33
CA LYS A 284 -9.71 -5.66 13.77
C LYS A 284 -9.88 -6.97 13.00
N PRO A 285 -8.79 -7.71 12.72
CA PRO A 285 -8.89 -9.00 12.07
C PRO A 285 -9.69 -10.00 12.92
N THR A 286 -10.56 -10.77 12.26
CA THR A 286 -11.35 -11.83 12.88
C THR A 286 -10.48 -13.02 13.29
N LYS A 287 -10.98 -13.87 14.18
CA LYS A 287 -10.27 -15.10 14.60
C LYS A 287 -9.89 -15.99 13.41
N ASN A 288 -10.74 -16.08 12.39
CA ASN A 288 -10.47 -16.88 11.19
C ASN A 288 -9.36 -16.26 10.33
N GLN A 289 -9.34 -14.93 10.18
CA GLN A 289 -8.25 -14.22 9.49
C GLN A 289 -6.92 -14.41 10.22
N ILE A 290 -6.89 -14.31 11.55
CA ILE A 290 -5.68 -14.54 12.35
C ILE A 290 -5.18 -15.98 12.13
N GLN A 291 -6.06 -16.98 12.24
CA GLN A 291 -5.69 -18.38 12.00
C GLN A 291 -5.18 -18.62 10.57
N ALA A 292 -5.75 -17.95 9.57
CA ALA A 292 -5.29 -18.07 8.19
C ALA A 292 -3.88 -17.48 8.00
N LYS A 293 -3.62 -16.31 8.60
CA LYS A 293 -2.28 -15.69 8.64
C LYS A 293 -1.25 -16.62 9.29
N ASP A 294 -1.60 -17.24 10.41
CA ASP A 294 -0.72 -18.18 11.12
C ASP A 294 -0.42 -19.42 10.27
N ARG A 295 -1.42 -19.95 9.53
CA ARG A 295 -1.21 -21.07 8.61
C ARG A 295 -0.30 -20.72 7.43
N LEU A 296 -0.51 -19.57 6.79
CA LEU A 296 0.39 -19.09 5.72
C LEU A 296 1.83 -18.96 6.23
N LYS A 297 1.99 -18.47 7.46
CA LYS A 297 3.30 -18.39 8.12
C LYS A 297 3.92 -19.77 8.36
N GLN A 298 3.15 -20.73 8.87
CA GLN A 298 3.61 -22.11 9.11
C GLN A 298 4.04 -22.81 7.81
N ARG A 299 3.39 -22.51 6.69
CA ARG A 299 3.70 -23.07 5.36
C ARG A 299 4.82 -22.33 4.62
N GLY A 300 5.39 -21.26 5.20
CA GLY A 300 6.40 -20.44 4.53
C GLY A 300 5.86 -19.56 3.40
N GLU A 301 4.54 -19.37 3.33
CA GLU A 301 3.85 -18.63 2.28
C GLU A 301 3.38 -17.24 2.73
N SER A 302 3.92 -16.71 3.83
CA SER A 302 3.57 -15.39 4.35
C SER A 302 3.73 -14.27 3.30
N GLY A 303 4.64 -14.44 2.34
CA GLY A 303 4.81 -13.52 1.22
C GLY A 303 3.59 -13.39 0.32
N LYS A 304 2.71 -14.39 0.22
CA LYS A 304 1.51 -14.33 -0.64
C LYS A 304 0.44 -13.37 -0.09
N LEU A 305 0.49 -13.01 1.19
CA LEU A 305 -0.47 -12.12 1.80
C LEU A 305 0.01 -10.65 1.71
N VAL A 306 -0.90 -9.81 1.23
CA VAL A 306 -0.78 -8.36 1.15
C VAL A 306 -1.84 -7.74 2.05
N GLU A 307 -1.42 -6.96 3.04
CA GLU A 307 -2.33 -6.24 3.92
C GLU A 307 -2.38 -4.79 3.50
N LEU A 308 -3.58 -4.29 3.20
CA LEU A 308 -3.84 -2.93 2.76
C LEU A 308 -4.72 -2.24 3.80
N ASP A 309 -4.14 -1.26 4.46
CA ASP A 309 -4.74 -0.40 5.47
C ASP A 309 -4.44 1.07 5.19
N ARG A 310 -4.96 1.97 6.03
CA ARG A 310 -4.80 3.42 5.86
C ARG A 310 -3.30 3.80 5.77
N GLU A 311 -2.50 3.26 6.68
CA GLU A 311 -1.06 3.55 6.77
C GLU A 311 -0.26 3.00 5.57
N SER A 312 -0.52 1.75 5.17
CA SER A 312 0.17 1.11 4.05
C SER A 312 -0.24 1.68 2.69
N CYS A 313 -1.46 2.19 2.57
CA CYS A 313 -1.93 2.91 1.39
C CYS A 313 -1.52 4.40 1.35
N GLY A 314 -0.98 4.94 2.45
CA GLY A 314 -0.57 6.35 2.53
C GLY A 314 -1.74 7.32 2.50
N CYS A 315 -2.90 6.89 3.01
CA CYS A 315 -3.96 7.77 3.45
C CYS A 315 -3.58 8.35 4.83
#